data_AF-A0AAN5CCR9-F1
#
_entry.id   AF-A0AAN5CCR9-F1
#
_cell.length_a   1.000
_cell.length_b   1.000
_cell.length_c   1.000
_cell.angle_alpha   90.00
_cell.angle_beta   90.00
_cell.angle_gamma   90.00
#
_symmetry.space_group_name_H-M   'P 1'
#
loop_
_entity.id
_entity.type
_entity.pdbx_description
1 polymer ?
#
loop_
_entity_poly.entity_id
_entity_poly.type
_entity_poly.pdbx_seq_one_letter_code
_entity_poly.pdbx_strand_id
1 'polypeptide(L)'
;LLISLPRMRYILPLLLFFHPTSSQSCTDHDINCRDWVSTNAASCQSTEYIRVSCRRSCGTCSGGVHADKRFDLSRLPPALSPLSF
;
A
#
# COMPACT_ATOMS: atom_id res chain seq x y z
N LEU A 1 48.54 -6.02 -22.15
CA LEU A 1 48.80 -6.16 -20.70
C LEU A 1 47.52 -5.79 -19.96
N LEU A 2 47.09 -6.65 -19.03
CA LEU A 2 45.83 -6.60 -18.29
C LEU A 2 45.65 -5.27 -17.51
N ILE A 3 44.49 -4.64 -17.62
CA ILE A 3 44.13 -3.46 -16.82
C ILE A 3 43.81 -3.95 -15.40
N SER A 4 44.79 -3.88 -14.50
CA SER A 4 44.61 -4.10 -13.06
C SER A 4 43.64 -3.06 -12.49
N LEU A 5 42.45 -3.51 -12.07
CA LEU A 5 41.49 -2.70 -11.32
C LEU A 5 42.03 -2.41 -9.90
N PRO A 6 42.11 -1.15 -9.45
CA PRO A 6 42.52 -0.84 -8.10
C PRO A 6 41.45 -1.28 -7.09
N ARG A 7 41.95 -2.05 -6.13
CA ARG A 7 41.29 -2.73 -5.02
C ARG A 7 40.38 -1.80 -4.19
N MET A 8 39.08 -1.85 -4.46
CA MET A 8 37.96 -1.93 -3.51
C MET A 8 38.25 -1.41 -2.08
N ARG A 9 38.23 -0.09 -1.87
CA ARG A 9 38.29 0.53 -0.52
C ARG A 9 37.29 1.68 -0.27
N TYR A 10 36.26 1.83 -1.11
CA TYR A 10 35.22 2.87 -0.96
C TYR A 10 33.78 2.35 -1.05
N ILE A 11 33.52 1.06 -0.75
CA ILE A 11 32.16 0.47 -0.82
C ILE A 11 31.42 0.50 0.53
N LEU A 12 32.03 1.05 1.59
CA LEU A 12 31.44 0.99 2.94
C LEU A 12 30.47 2.14 3.33
N PRO A 13 30.47 3.36 2.76
CA PRO A 13 29.46 4.36 3.13
C PRO A 13 28.28 4.44 2.13
N LEU A 14 28.37 3.83 0.95
CA LEU A 14 27.33 3.89 -0.09
C LEU A 14 26.19 2.88 0.08
N LEU A 15 26.38 1.84 0.90
CA LEU A 15 25.38 0.79 1.11
C LEU A 15 24.30 1.16 2.14
N LEU A 16 24.42 2.30 2.83
CA LEU A 16 23.43 2.77 3.80
C LEU A 16 22.33 3.65 3.19
N PHE A 17 22.43 4.02 1.91
CA PHE A 17 21.46 4.90 1.24
C PHE A 17 20.38 4.19 0.43
N PHE A 18 20.52 2.90 0.18
CA PHE A 18 19.48 2.11 -0.49
C PHE A 18 18.81 1.19 0.51
N HIS A 19 17.96 1.78 1.36
CA HIS A 19 16.93 0.99 2.04
C HIS A 19 15.93 0.56 0.96
N PRO A 20 15.80 -0.74 0.63
CA PRO A 20 14.70 -1.18 -0.21
C PRO A 20 13.42 -0.84 0.54
N THR A 21 12.70 0.18 0.07
CA THR A 21 11.33 0.40 0.51
C THR A 21 10.57 -0.82 0.04
N SER A 22 10.37 -1.76 0.95
CA SER A 22 9.45 -2.87 0.78
C SER A 22 8.09 -2.25 0.46
N SER A 23 7.79 -2.10 -0.82
CA SER A 23 6.44 -1.85 -1.29
C SER A 23 5.68 -3.14 -1.02
N GLN A 24 5.25 -3.33 0.24
CA GLN A 24 4.35 -4.41 0.60
C GLN A 24 3.18 -4.32 -0.36
N SER A 25 2.98 -5.37 -1.16
CA SER A 25 1.88 -5.43 -2.10
C SER A 25 0.60 -5.17 -1.32
N CYS A 26 -0.10 -4.10 -1.68
CA CYS A 26 -1.40 -3.78 -1.12
C CYS A 26 -2.43 -4.78 -1.66
N THR A 27 -2.72 -5.81 -0.88
CA THR A 27 -3.69 -6.84 -1.24
C THR A 27 -4.53 -7.19 -0.03
N ASP A 28 -5.75 -7.62 -0.29
CA ASP A 28 -6.52 -8.34 0.71
C ASP A 28 -6.00 -9.77 0.81
N HIS A 29 -5.97 -10.30 2.04
CA HIS A 29 -5.51 -11.65 2.35
C HIS A 29 -6.67 -12.62 2.65
N ASP A 30 -7.90 -12.10 2.67
CA ASP A 30 -9.12 -12.89 2.81
C ASP A 30 -10.09 -12.57 1.64
N ILE A 31 -10.75 -13.61 1.14
CA ILE A 31 -11.71 -13.50 0.02
C ILE A 31 -12.97 -12.73 0.40
N ASN A 32 -13.33 -12.71 1.68
CA ASN A 32 -14.54 -12.08 2.20
C ASN A 32 -14.36 -10.58 2.48
N CYS A 33 -13.15 -10.04 2.33
CA CYS A 33 -12.84 -8.65 2.65
C CYS A 33 -13.81 -7.66 1.98
N ARG A 34 -14.11 -7.87 0.69
CA ARG A 34 -15.06 -7.02 -0.05
C ARG A 34 -16.44 -7.02 0.62
N ASP A 35 -16.93 -8.18 1.01
CA ASP A 35 -18.30 -8.34 1.51
C ASP A 35 -18.42 -7.79 2.94
N TRP A 36 -17.44 -8.04 3.81
CA TRP A 36 -17.43 -7.47 5.16
C TRP A 36 -17.34 -5.94 5.16
N VAL A 37 -16.44 -5.39 4.35
CA VAL A 37 -16.19 -3.95 4.33
C VAL A 37 -17.34 -3.21 3.63
N SER A 38 -17.91 -3.76 2.56
CA SER A 38 -19.10 -3.18 1.91
C SER A 38 -20.36 -3.26 2.77
N THR A 39 -20.52 -4.31 3.58
CA THR A 39 -21.65 -4.44 4.51
C THR A 39 -21.52 -3.49 5.69
N ASN A 40 -20.31 -3.32 6.23
CA ASN A 40 -20.04 -2.44 7.35
C ASN A 40 -18.62 -1.90 7.30
N ALA A 41 -18.43 -0.70 6.73
CA ALA A 41 -17.12 -0.05 6.65
C ALA A 41 -16.49 0.22 8.03
N ALA A 42 -17.28 0.34 9.10
CA ALA A 42 -16.75 0.52 10.46
C ALA A 42 -15.95 -0.70 10.94
N SER A 43 -16.14 -1.87 10.33
CA SER A 43 -15.37 -3.09 10.62
C SER A 43 -13.86 -2.91 10.42
N CYS A 44 -13.43 -2.03 9.53
CA CYS A 44 -12.04 -1.66 9.34
C CYS A 44 -11.39 -1.03 10.58
N GLN A 45 -12.20 -0.47 11.49
CA GLN A 45 -11.74 0.13 12.75
C GLN A 45 -12.10 -0.71 13.97
N SER A 46 -13.23 -1.43 13.92
CA SER A 46 -13.74 -2.20 15.08
C SER A 46 -13.24 -3.63 15.13
N THR A 47 -12.73 -4.19 14.04
CA THR A 47 -12.37 -5.62 13.96
C THR A 47 -10.93 -5.78 13.49
N GLU A 48 -10.06 -6.18 14.42
CA GLU A 48 -8.61 -6.28 14.19
C GLU A 48 -8.28 -7.16 12.99
N TYR A 49 -8.94 -8.31 12.88
CA TYR A 49 -8.73 -9.24 11.76
C TYR A 49 -9.01 -8.60 10.40
N ILE A 50 -10.10 -7.83 10.30
CA ILE A 50 -10.46 -7.12 9.06
C ILE A 50 -9.43 -6.02 8.79
N ARG A 51 -9.02 -5.27 9.82
CA ARG A 51 -8.01 -4.21 9.68
C ARG A 51 -6.68 -4.71 9.11
N VAL A 52 -6.19 -5.88 9.56
CA VAL A 52 -4.90 -6.43 9.13
C VAL A 52 -4.98 -7.22 7.83
N SER A 53 -6.07 -7.96 7.61
CA SER A 53 -6.24 -8.84 6.44
C SER A 53 -6.79 -8.09 5.22
N CYS A 54 -7.60 -7.05 5.43
CA CYS A 54 -8.34 -6.36 4.37
C CYS A 54 -7.77 -4.97 4.06
N ARG A 55 -6.44 -4.83 4.01
CA ARG A 55 -5.76 -3.53 3.86
C ARG A 55 -6.19 -2.77 2.61
N ARG A 56 -6.41 -3.51 1.51
CA ARG A 56 -6.85 -2.90 0.25
C ARG A 56 -8.31 -2.48 0.37
N SER A 57 -9.20 -3.39 0.75
CA SER A 57 -10.63 -3.10 0.91
C SER A 57 -10.89 -1.94 1.89
N CYS A 58 -10.12 -1.85 2.99
CA CYS A 58 -10.19 -0.78 3.97
C CYS A 58 -9.47 0.52 3.55
N GLY A 59 -8.83 0.55 2.38
CA GLY A 59 -8.17 1.74 1.85
C GLY A 59 -6.94 2.21 2.65
N THR A 60 -6.30 1.35 3.44
CA THR A 60 -5.16 1.72 4.31
C THR A 60 -3.81 1.69 3.59
N CYS A 61 -3.81 1.37 2.30
CA CYS A 61 -2.59 1.28 1.51
C CYS A 61 -1.99 2.66 1.22
N SER A 62 -0.71 2.79 1.55
CA SER A 62 0.13 3.95 1.21
C SER A 62 0.33 4.02 -0.30
N GLY A 63 -0.43 4.91 -0.94
CA GLY A 63 -0.52 5.03 -2.39
C GLY A 63 -1.79 5.74 -2.85
N GLY A 64 -2.77 5.85 -1.94
CA GLY A 64 -4.08 6.38 -2.27
C GLY A 64 -4.82 5.43 -3.19
N VAL A 65 -6.14 5.58 -3.21
CA VAL A 65 -7.02 4.95 -4.16
C VAL A 65 -6.36 5.02 -5.54
N HIS A 66 -6.26 3.91 -6.26
CA HIS A 66 -6.25 3.98 -7.72
C HIS A 66 -7.64 4.45 -8.13
N ALA A 67 -7.96 5.71 -7.78
CA ALA A 67 -9.05 6.45 -8.34
C ALA A 67 -8.65 6.49 -9.79
N ASP A 68 -9.28 5.61 -10.55
CA ASP A 68 -9.21 5.68 -11.99
C ASP A 68 -9.29 7.16 -12.35
N LYS A 69 -8.35 7.64 -13.18
CA LYS A 69 -8.22 9.09 -13.48
C LYS A 69 -9.52 9.71 -14.01
N ARG A 70 -10.51 8.88 -14.35
CA ARG A 70 -11.89 9.25 -14.70
C ARG A 70 -12.73 9.77 -13.51
N PHE A 71 -12.37 9.50 -12.26
CA PHE A 71 -13.14 9.92 -11.08
C PHE A 71 -12.36 10.94 -10.23
N ASP A 72 -12.78 12.21 -10.28
CA ASP A 72 -12.29 13.27 -9.40
C ASP A 72 -12.97 13.16 -8.02
N LEU A 73 -12.37 12.39 -7.12
CA LEU A 73 -12.85 12.20 -5.75
C LEU A 73 -12.93 13.53 -4.96
N SER A 74 -12.22 14.57 -5.38
CA SER A 74 -12.24 15.89 -4.74
C SER A 74 -13.60 16.58 -4.82
N ARG A 75 -14.42 16.19 -5.80
CA ARG A 75 -15.77 16.72 -6.02
C ARG A 75 -16.87 15.85 -5.42
N LEU A 76 -16.51 14.72 -4.81
CA LEU A 76 -17.49 13.77 -4.31
C LEU A 76 -18.07 14.30 -2.98
N PRO A 77 -19.41 14.36 -2.83
CA PRO A 77 -20.02 14.71 -1.55
C PRO A 77 -19.52 13.78 -0.44
N PRO A 78 -19.39 14.26 0.81
CA PRO A 78 -18.96 13.42 1.93
C PRO A 78 -19.82 12.16 2.12
N ALA A 79 -21.11 12.24 1.77
CA ALA A 79 -22.05 11.13 1.83
C ALA A 79 -21.77 10.01 0.80
N LEU A 80 -20.90 10.26 -0.18
CA LEU A 80 -20.52 9.32 -1.24
C LEU A 80 -19.08 8.83 -1.08
N SER A 81 -18.49 8.99 0.11
CA SER A 81 -17.18 8.40 0.41
C SER A 81 -17.20 6.90 0.08
N PRO A 82 -16.17 6.37 -0.60
CA PRO A 82 -16.16 4.96 -1.00
C PRO A 82 -16.22 4.06 0.24
N LEU A 83 -17.11 3.07 0.19
CA LEU A 83 -17.32 2.14 1.29
C LEU A 83 -16.30 0.99 1.26
N SER A 84 -15.73 0.66 0.10
CA SER A 84 -14.72 -0.39 -0.11
C SER A 84 -13.87 -0.12 -1.38
N PHE A 85 -12.68 -0.73 -1.50
CA PHE A 85 -11.66 -0.49 -2.56
C PHE A 85 -10.99 -1.76 -3.14
#